data_AF-A0AA40CQW6-F1
#
_entry.id   AF-A0AA40CQW6-F1
#
_cell.length_a   1.000
_cell.length_b   1.000
_cell.length_c   1.000
_cell.angle_alpha   90.00
_cell.angle_beta   90.00
_cell.angle_gamma   90.00
#
_symmetry.space_group_name_H-M   'P 1'
#
loop_
_entity.id
_entity.type
_entity.pdbx_description
1 polymer ?
#
loop_
_entity_poly.entity_id
_entity_poly.type
_entity_poly.pdbx_seq_one_letter_code
_entity_poly.pdbx_strand_id
1 'polypeptide(L)'
;MHSKPSSKAGAWVVASLDRYSHLTGGYAGGQAEYVRILLAQKNLLKTPDNIPDEKALYISDLLPTSYHSVVYTGVKEGDTVAIWGLGLIGFMACFWAKKRGVKRVIGIDNNWRTEYAKSKIPGLETIN
;
A
#
# COMPACT_ATOMS: atom_id res chain seq x y z
N MET A 1 -20.92 9.70 36.33
CA MET A 1 -19.73 8.85 36.04
C MET A 1 -19.52 8.83 34.53
N HIS A 2 -18.70 9.74 34.02
CA HIS A 2 -18.21 9.71 32.64
C HIS A 2 -16.69 9.61 32.75
N SER A 3 -16.20 8.38 32.79
CA SER A 3 -14.78 8.12 32.65
C SER A 3 -14.35 8.58 31.25
N LYS A 4 -13.41 9.53 31.18
CA LYS A 4 -12.71 9.82 29.93
C LYS A 4 -12.18 8.51 29.35
N PRO A 5 -12.30 8.25 28.03
CA PRO A 5 -11.62 7.13 27.41
C PRO A 5 -10.13 7.23 27.72
N SER A 6 -9.55 6.14 28.22
CA SER A 6 -8.12 6.03 28.46
C SER A 6 -7.34 6.47 27.22
N SER A 7 -6.30 7.28 27.41
CA SER A 7 -5.56 8.06 26.41
C SER A 7 -4.79 7.28 25.33
N LYS A 8 -5.13 6.03 25.07
CA LYS A 8 -4.86 5.32 23.80
C LYS A 8 -5.97 4.30 23.59
N ALA A 9 -7.09 4.72 23.00
CA ALA A 9 -7.90 3.77 22.24
C ALA A 9 -6.95 3.21 21.17
N GLY A 10 -6.64 1.91 21.22
CA GLY A 10 -5.63 1.33 20.34
C GLY A 10 -5.91 1.73 18.90
N ALA A 11 -4.88 2.21 18.19
CA ALA A 11 -5.03 2.51 16.78
C ALA A 11 -5.23 1.19 16.01
N TRP A 12 -6.12 1.20 15.03
CA TRP A 12 -6.41 0.06 14.17
C TRP A 12 -6.22 0.47 12.73
N VAL A 13 -5.60 -0.39 11.93
CA VAL A 13 -5.55 -0.25 10.47
C VAL A 13 -6.67 -1.08 9.87
N VAL A 14 -7.38 -0.48 8.92
CA VAL A 14 -8.38 -1.18 8.09
C VAL A 14 -7.64 -2.06 7.09
N ALA A 15 -7.87 -3.36 7.17
CA ALA A 15 -7.29 -4.36 6.27
C ALA A 15 -8.13 -4.57 5.00
N SER A 16 -9.43 -4.31 5.07
CA SER A 16 -10.30 -4.24 3.89
C SER A 16 -11.44 -3.25 4.10
N LEU A 17 -11.74 -2.47 3.06
CA LEU A 17 -12.93 -1.63 3.01
C LEU A 17 -13.92 -2.25 2.03
N ASP A 18 -14.63 -3.27 2.52
CA ASP A 18 -15.58 -4.01 1.70
C ASP A 18 -16.73 -3.11 1.26
N ARG A 19 -17.11 -3.21 -0.02
CA ARG A 19 -18.31 -2.60 -0.59
C ARG A 19 -18.30 -1.06 -0.63
N TYR A 20 -17.12 -0.43 -0.58
CA TYR A 20 -16.98 1.01 -0.78
C TYR A 20 -17.21 1.41 -2.25
N SER A 21 -17.71 2.62 -2.49
CA SER A 21 -18.15 3.14 -3.80
C SER A 21 -19.45 2.51 -4.33
N HIS A 22 -20.11 3.24 -5.24
CA HIS A 22 -21.39 2.82 -5.84
C HIS A 22 -21.32 1.45 -6.53
N LEU A 23 -20.16 1.08 -7.08
CA LEU A 23 -19.98 -0.15 -7.84
C LEU A 23 -19.90 -1.41 -6.97
N THR A 24 -19.49 -1.29 -5.70
CA THR A 24 -19.24 -2.47 -4.86
C THR A 24 -20.16 -2.57 -3.63
N GLY A 25 -21.01 -1.56 -3.41
CA GLY A 25 -22.14 -1.63 -2.46
C GLY A 25 -22.49 -0.33 -1.73
N GLY A 26 -21.86 0.79 -2.08
CA GLY A 26 -22.28 2.14 -1.66
C GLY A 26 -21.96 2.50 -0.21
N TYR A 27 -21.03 1.79 0.44
CA TYR A 27 -20.62 2.12 1.80
C TYR A 27 -19.81 3.42 1.83
N ALA A 28 -20.05 4.25 2.85
CA ALA A 28 -19.31 5.48 3.07
C ALA A 28 -17.83 5.20 3.37
N GLY A 29 -16.95 6.04 2.84
CA GLY A 29 -15.50 5.94 3.05
C GLY A 29 -15.03 6.44 4.42
N GLY A 30 -13.72 6.37 4.66
CA GLY A 30 -13.11 6.70 5.96
C GLY A 30 -12.75 8.18 6.17
N GLN A 31 -12.99 9.07 5.21
CA GLN A 31 -12.73 10.52 5.36
C GLN A 31 -13.87 11.19 6.16
N ALA A 32 -14.03 10.79 7.42
CA ALA A 32 -15.06 11.24 8.34
C ALA A 32 -14.58 11.06 9.80
N GLU A 33 -15.28 11.66 10.75
CA GLU A 33 -14.98 11.49 12.19
C GLU A 33 -15.18 10.04 12.66
N TYR A 34 -16.04 9.28 11.98
CA TYR A 34 -16.32 7.87 12.27
C TYR A 34 -16.45 7.07 10.97
N VAL A 35 -15.99 5.82 10.98
CA VAL A 35 -16.10 4.89 9.86
C VAL A 35 -16.77 3.58 10.31
N ARG A 36 -17.69 3.06 9.50
CA ARG A 36 -18.32 1.76 9.73
C ARG A 36 -17.44 0.66 9.14
N ILE A 37 -17.01 -0.29 9.98
CA ILE A 37 -16.26 -1.47 9.55
C ILE A 37 -17.14 -2.71 9.67
N LEU A 38 -17.36 -3.39 8.55
CA LEU A 38 -18.02 -4.69 8.53
C LEU A 38 -17.05 -5.76 9.01
N LEU A 39 -17.54 -6.76 9.77
CA LEU A 39 -16.75 -7.89 10.26
C LEU A 39 -15.41 -7.46 10.88
N ALA A 40 -15.45 -6.48 11.78
CA ALA A 40 -14.27 -5.82 12.36
C ALA A 40 -13.22 -6.80 12.90
N GLN A 41 -13.62 -7.95 13.45
CA GLN A 41 -12.72 -8.99 13.93
C GLN A 41 -11.83 -9.62 12.83
N LYS A 42 -12.22 -9.50 11.55
CA LYS A 42 -11.46 -9.96 10.38
C LYS A 42 -10.78 -8.80 9.63
N ASN A 43 -11.40 -7.63 9.66
CA ASN A 43 -11.05 -6.51 8.79
C ASN A 43 -10.27 -5.39 9.52
N LEU A 44 -10.05 -5.50 10.84
CA LEU A 44 -9.19 -4.60 11.60
C LEU A 44 -7.96 -5.32 12.15
N LEU A 45 -6.82 -4.67 12.01
CA LEU A 45 -5.57 -5.09 12.62
C LEU A 45 -5.14 -4.05 13.64
N LYS A 46 -4.78 -4.49 14.84
CA LYS A 46 -4.27 -3.57 15.87
C LYS A 46 -2.91 -3.06 15.43
N THR A 47 -2.73 -1.75 15.40
CA THR A 47 -1.43 -1.13 15.12
C THR A 47 -0.48 -1.45 16.28
N PRO A 48 0.74 -1.95 16.02
CA PRO A 48 1.76 -2.10 17.04
C PRO A 48 2.11 -0.77 17.71
N ASP A 49 2.28 -0.76 19.03
CA ASP A 49 2.47 0.47 19.81
C ASP A 49 3.73 1.29 19.43
N ASN A 50 4.69 0.65 18.75
CA ASN A 50 5.93 1.26 18.28
C ASN A 50 5.87 1.79 16.85
N ILE A 51 4.74 1.66 16.15
CA ILE A 51 4.55 2.15 14.78
C ILE A 51 3.66 3.39 14.84
N PRO A 52 4.15 4.57 14.38
CA PRO A 52 3.32 5.76 14.23
C PRO A 52 2.14 5.54 13.28
N ASP A 53 0.99 6.13 13.60
CA ASP A 53 -0.25 5.94 12.84
C ASP A 53 -0.10 6.34 11.36
N GLU A 54 0.66 7.40 11.07
CA GLU A 54 0.91 7.87 9.70
C GLU A 54 1.66 6.83 8.86
N LYS A 55 2.50 6.01 9.50
CA LYS A 55 3.18 4.90 8.83
C LYS A 55 2.30 3.66 8.74
N ALA A 56 1.51 3.40 9.77
CA ALA A 56 0.57 2.29 9.80
C ALA A 56 -0.48 2.41 8.67
N LEU A 57 -0.87 3.64 8.32
CA LEU A 57 -1.79 3.94 7.23
C LEU A 57 -1.38 3.28 5.90
N TYR A 58 -0.09 3.18 5.58
CA TYR A 58 0.37 2.59 4.32
C TYR A 58 0.07 1.09 4.19
N ILE A 59 -0.19 0.39 5.30
CA ILE A 59 -0.60 -1.03 5.31
C ILE A 59 -2.06 -1.20 4.87
N SER A 60 -2.89 -0.16 4.89
CA SER A 60 -4.30 -0.28 4.50
C SER A 60 -4.53 -0.47 3.00
N ASP A 61 -3.60 -0.01 2.15
CA ASP A 61 -3.74 -0.08 0.69
C ASP A 61 -2.38 -0.13 -0.02
N LEU A 62 -1.58 0.93 0.11
CA LEU A 62 -0.36 1.10 -0.70
C LEU A 62 0.57 -0.12 -0.67
N LEU A 63 0.94 -0.58 0.52
CA LEU A 63 1.87 -1.69 0.69
C LEU A 63 1.27 -3.04 0.27
N PRO A 64 0.07 -3.46 0.74
CA PRO A 64 -0.50 -4.73 0.29
C PRO A 64 -0.81 -4.74 -1.21
N THR A 65 -1.35 -3.65 -1.78
CA THR A 65 -1.67 -3.58 -3.22
C THR A 65 -0.40 -3.71 -4.07
N SER A 66 0.66 -2.96 -3.73
CA SER A 66 1.94 -3.05 -4.45
C SER A 66 2.68 -4.37 -4.25
N TYR A 67 2.61 -4.96 -3.05
CA TYR A 67 3.20 -6.28 -2.80
C TYR A 67 2.43 -7.37 -3.56
N HIS A 68 1.09 -7.32 -3.52
CA HIS A 68 0.24 -8.28 -4.19
C HIS A 68 0.47 -8.30 -5.70
N SER A 69 0.69 -7.16 -6.36
CA SER A 69 0.98 -7.13 -7.80
C SER A 69 2.23 -7.94 -8.17
N VAL A 70 3.29 -7.86 -7.36
CA VAL A 70 4.51 -8.63 -7.57
C VAL A 70 4.27 -10.11 -7.25
N VAL A 71 3.55 -10.41 -6.17
CA VAL A 71 3.22 -11.80 -5.79
C VAL A 71 2.37 -12.50 -6.83
N TYR A 72 1.29 -11.85 -7.26
CA TYR A 72 0.31 -12.40 -8.17
C TYR A 72 0.89 -12.67 -9.56
N THR A 73 1.83 -11.84 -10.02
CA THR A 73 2.54 -12.04 -11.29
C THR A 73 3.58 -13.15 -11.25
N GLY A 74 3.87 -13.72 -10.08
CA GLY A 74 4.77 -14.87 -9.94
C GLY A 74 6.25 -14.55 -10.17
N VAL A 75 6.65 -13.28 -10.06
CA VAL A 75 8.03 -12.81 -10.23
C VAL A 75 9.01 -13.59 -9.34
N LYS A 76 10.10 -14.07 -9.94
CA LYS A 76 11.16 -14.88 -9.32
C LYS A 76 12.51 -14.16 -9.35
N GLU A 77 13.45 -14.69 -8.59
CA GLU A 77 14.85 -14.26 -8.63
C GLU A 77 15.42 -14.44 -10.04
N GLY A 78 16.21 -13.46 -10.50
CA GLY A 78 16.80 -13.47 -11.84
C GLY A 78 15.90 -12.96 -12.98
N ASP A 79 14.60 -12.77 -12.73
CA ASP A 79 13.67 -12.27 -13.76
C ASP A 79 13.99 -10.83 -14.21
N THR A 80 13.44 -10.45 -15.36
CA THR A 80 13.36 -9.05 -15.79
C THR A 80 11.90 -8.61 -15.74
N VAL A 81 11.62 -7.52 -15.03
CA VAL A 81 10.25 -7.03 -14.80
C VAL A 81 10.10 -5.63 -15.38
N ALA A 82 9.01 -5.41 -16.11
CA ALA A 82 8.56 -4.08 -16.53
C ALA A 82 7.32 -3.67 -15.73
N ILE A 83 7.29 -2.43 -15.25
CA ILE A 83 6.19 -1.87 -14.45
C ILE A 83 5.66 -0.64 -15.16
N TRP A 84 4.39 -0.69 -15.57
CA TRP A 84 3.72 0.39 -16.27
C TRP A 84 3.04 1.34 -15.28
N GLY A 85 3.50 2.59 -15.26
CA GLY A 85 3.11 3.62 -14.30
C GLY A 85 4.01 3.61 -13.06
N LEU A 86 4.57 4.76 -12.72
CA LEU A 86 5.42 5.00 -11.54
C LEU A 86 4.73 5.90 -10.50
N GLY A 87 3.40 5.84 -10.44
CA GLY A 87 2.65 6.31 -9.26
C GLY A 87 3.03 5.53 -7.99
N LEU A 88 2.44 5.86 -6.84
CA LEU A 88 2.86 5.27 -5.55
C LEU A 88 2.86 3.73 -5.55
N ILE A 89 1.83 3.10 -6.12
CA ILE A 89 1.75 1.63 -6.22
C ILE A 89 2.85 1.07 -7.10
N GLY A 90 3.07 1.64 -8.30
CA GLY A 90 4.09 1.17 -9.25
C GLY A 90 5.51 1.39 -8.73
N PHE A 91 5.77 2.52 -8.08
CA PHE A 91 7.02 2.80 -7.39
C PHE A 91 7.32 1.75 -6.31
N MET A 92 6.33 1.42 -5.47
CA MET A 92 6.50 0.37 -4.46
C MET A 92 6.60 -1.03 -5.07
N ALA A 93 5.93 -1.30 -6.20
CA ALA A 93 6.08 -2.56 -6.93
C ALA A 93 7.52 -2.72 -7.46
N CYS A 94 8.18 -1.65 -7.92
CA CYS A 94 9.60 -1.67 -8.28
C CYS A 94 10.45 -2.08 -7.07
N PHE A 95 10.19 -1.49 -5.91
CA PHE A 95 10.89 -1.83 -4.67
C PHE A 95 10.71 -3.33 -4.30
N TRP A 96 9.48 -3.83 -4.33
CA TRP A 96 9.19 -5.24 -4.02
C TRP A 96 9.79 -6.21 -5.02
N ALA A 97 9.76 -5.89 -6.32
CA ALA A 97 10.40 -6.68 -7.36
C ALA A 97 11.91 -6.78 -7.11
N LYS A 98 12.59 -5.67 -6.80
CA LYS A 98 14.00 -5.70 -6.42
C LYS A 98 14.26 -6.50 -5.16
N LYS A 99 13.39 -6.40 -4.15
CA LYS A 99 13.52 -7.18 -2.91
C LYS A 99 13.41 -8.68 -3.14
N ARG A 100 12.76 -9.11 -4.23
CA ARG A 100 12.68 -10.50 -4.70
C ARG A 100 13.89 -10.99 -5.50
N GLY A 101 14.90 -10.15 -5.73
CA GLY A 101 16.13 -10.58 -6.41
C GLY A 101 16.03 -10.65 -7.94
N VAL A 102 15.07 -9.94 -8.54
CA VAL A 102 15.01 -9.81 -10.00
C VAL A 102 16.30 -9.18 -10.54
N LYS A 103 16.73 -9.61 -11.72
CA LYS A 103 17.95 -9.11 -12.37
C LYS A 103 17.80 -7.67 -12.84
N ARG A 104 16.63 -7.32 -13.39
CA ARG A 104 16.33 -6.00 -13.95
C ARG A 104 14.92 -5.57 -13.60
N VAL A 105 14.76 -4.30 -13.27
CA VAL A 105 13.45 -3.64 -13.12
C VAL A 105 13.43 -2.41 -14.01
N ILE A 106 12.40 -2.33 -14.85
CA ILE A 106 12.20 -1.24 -15.81
C ILE A 106 10.88 -0.55 -15.47
N GLY A 107 10.96 0.70 -15.00
CA GLY A 107 9.79 1.55 -14.76
C GLY A 107 9.41 2.36 -15.99
N ILE A 108 8.15 2.33 -16.40
CA ILE A 108 7.64 3.05 -17.58
C ILE A 108 6.66 4.12 -17.10
N ASP A 109 6.99 5.40 -17.27
CA ASP A 109 6.12 6.54 -16.96
C ASP A 109 6.59 7.76 -17.75
N ASN A 110 5.74 8.73 -18.03
CA ASN A 110 6.01 9.82 -18.97
C ASN A 110 6.25 11.20 -18.30
N ASN A 111 6.60 11.21 -17.02
CA ASN A 111 6.72 12.43 -16.23
C ASN A 111 7.84 12.35 -15.18
N TRP A 112 7.90 13.36 -14.31
CA TRP A 112 8.89 13.54 -13.24
C TRP A 112 9.10 12.31 -12.34
N ARG A 113 8.12 11.41 -12.27
CA ARG A 113 8.20 10.19 -11.44
C ARG A 113 9.31 9.25 -11.88
N THR A 114 9.69 9.23 -13.16
CA THR A 114 10.83 8.44 -13.67
C THR A 114 12.14 8.80 -12.97
N GLU A 115 12.48 10.09 -12.99
CA GLU A 115 13.69 10.62 -12.36
C GLU A 115 13.64 10.51 -10.84
N TYR A 116 12.48 10.78 -10.23
CA TYR A 116 12.30 10.56 -8.80
C TYR A 116 12.53 9.09 -8.43
N ALA A 117 11.95 8.15 -9.18
CA ALA A 117 12.07 6.73 -8.89
C ALA A 117 13.52 6.23 -9.00
N LYS A 118 14.24 6.65 -10.05
CA LYS A 118 15.69 6.39 -10.19
C LYS A 118 16.50 6.91 -9.00
N SER A 119 16.18 8.11 -8.52
CA SER A 119 16.90 8.72 -7.37
C SER A 119 16.72 7.95 -6.05
N LYS A 120 15.63 7.19 -5.92
CA LYS A 120 15.27 6.49 -4.68
C LYS A 120 15.53 4.98 -4.74
N ILE A 121 15.51 4.38 -5.93
CA ILE A 121 15.67 2.94 -6.13
C ILE A 121 16.94 2.70 -6.93
N PRO A 122 18.07 2.34 -6.28
CA PRO A 122 19.33 2.12 -6.97
C PRO A 122 19.21 1.08 -8.08
N GLY A 123 19.73 1.33 -9.28
CA GLY A 123 19.68 0.37 -10.39
C GLY A 123 18.28 0.12 -10.98
N LEU A 124 17.30 0.98 -10.69
CA LEU A 124 16.05 1.03 -11.45
C LEU A 124 16.33 1.67 -12.83
N GLU A 125 15.97 0.96 -13.89
CA GLU A 125 15.95 1.52 -15.24
C GLU A 125 14.59 2.18 -15.47
N THR A 126 14.53 3.25 -16.29
CA THR A 126 13.24 3.82 -16.70
C THR A 126 13.18 4.16 -18.17
N ILE A 127 11.97 4.09 -18.72
CA ILE A 127 11.61 4.49 -20.08
C ILE A 127 10.52 5.58 -19.96
N ASN A 128 10.60 6.60 -20.81
CA ASN A 128 9.60 7.67 -20.95
C ASN A 128 8.71 7.39 -22.17
#